data_AF-A0A7S4D9K2-F1
#
_entry.id   AF-A0A7S4D9K2-F1
#
_cell.length_a   1.000
_cell.length_b   1.000
_cell.length_c   1.000
_cell.angle_alpha   90.00
_cell.angle_beta   90.00
_cell.angle_gamma   90.00
#
_symmetry.space_group_name_H-M   'P 1'
#
loop_
_entity.id
_entity.type
_entity.pdbx_description
1 polymer ?
#
loop_
_entity_poly.entity_id
_entity_poly.type
_entity_poly.pdbx_seq_one_letter_code
_entity_poly.pdbx_strand_id
1 'polypeptide(L)'
;DRVAVRRVRTLLLRQGVPIHDETGWTLATTPAAAALMALLRAQLAQGGVDDWLSWMKSPLGAGFEAAALRDLEALCRRKGWRDTAALDALGLPLWREAREATAPLAGGPRKLGGWLADLGRALRRLGPLAEVEGGGPLLDALWISRNPWAGSAHEQVIGATRLRPDEFLAWVDATLEAAQFSPQEDAQPAVIITPLARALLRPFGAAVLPGVDAATLAAAPPRNGVLSDADAVALGLPHLAAQREAQAWAFAQLLRLPAVTLLRCSHAGAEPL
;
A
#
# COMPACT_ATOMS: atom_id res chain seq x y z
N ASP A 1 0.49 -2.02 -15.90
CA ASP A 1 1.13 -3.09 -15.10
C ASP A 1 1.86 -2.46 -13.91
N ARG A 2 1.49 -2.80 -12.67
CA ARG A 2 2.09 -2.26 -11.43
C ARG A 2 3.50 -2.81 -11.16
N VAL A 3 3.80 -4.03 -11.62
CA VAL A 3 5.12 -4.66 -11.41
C VAL A 3 6.16 -3.94 -12.26
N ALA A 4 5.85 -3.68 -13.52
CA ALA A 4 6.70 -2.90 -14.43
C ALA A 4 7.01 -1.50 -13.86
N VAL A 5 6.00 -0.77 -13.40
CA VAL A 5 6.15 0.57 -12.80
C VAL A 5 7.09 0.53 -11.58
N ARG A 6 6.90 -0.43 -10.67
CA ARG A 6 7.76 -0.58 -9.48
C ARG A 6 9.22 -0.81 -9.84
N ARG A 7 9.49 -1.61 -10.89
CA ARG A 7 10.85 -1.88 -11.36
C ARG A 7 11.48 -0.68 -12.02
N VAL A 8 10.79 -0.01 -12.95
CA VAL A 8 11.26 1.23 -13.60
C VAL A 8 11.64 2.25 -12.54
N ARG A 9 10.77 2.45 -11.55
CA ARG A 9 11.04 3.36 -10.43
C ARG A 9 12.29 2.95 -9.66
N THR A 10 12.42 1.67 -9.31
CA THR A 10 13.61 1.17 -8.59
C THR A 10 14.89 1.39 -9.38
N LEU A 11 14.88 1.14 -10.69
CA LEU A 11 16.05 1.34 -11.56
C LEU A 11 16.42 2.82 -11.67
N LEU A 12 15.44 3.70 -11.89
CA LEU A 12 15.65 5.13 -12.00
C LEU A 12 16.09 5.77 -10.67
N LEU A 13 15.51 5.35 -9.53
CA LEU A 13 15.93 5.80 -8.20
C LEU A 13 17.38 5.40 -7.89
N ARG A 14 17.81 4.20 -8.28
CA ARG A 14 19.22 3.77 -8.15
C ARG A 14 20.18 4.64 -8.96
N GLN A 15 19.70 5.28 -10.02
CA GLN A 15 20.47 6.21 -10.85
C GLN A 15 20.31 7.67 -10.41
N GLY A 16 19.58 7.94 -9.32
CA GLY A 16 19.34 9.30 -8.85
C GLY A 16 18.47 10.16 -9.77
N VAL A 17 17.68 9.55 -10.65
CA VAL A 17 16.79 10.28 -11.55
C VAL A 17 15.53 10.67 -10.79
N PRO A 18 15.12 11.95 -10.76
CA PRO A 18 13.88 12.39 -10.11
C PRO A 18 12.66 11.95 -10.94
N ILE A 19 11.69 11.34 -10.27
CA ILE A 19 10.53 10.68 -10.90
C ILE A 19 9.24 11.21 -10.26
N HIS A 20 8.27 11.52 -11.10
CA HIS A 20 6.89 11.73 -10.68
C HIS A 20 6.00 10.59 -11.20
N ASP A 21 5.35 9.88 -10.28
CA ASP A 21 4.46 8.77 -10.62
C ASP A 21 3.00 9.17 -10.40
N GLU A 22 2.30 9.45 -11.50
CA GLU A 22 0.90 9.86 -11.52
C GLU A 22 -0.08 8.69 -11.50
N THR A 23 0.41 7.46 -11.62
CA THR A 23 -0.44 6.28 -11.55
C THR A 23 -0.91 6.01 -10.12
N GLY A 24 -0.17 6.54 -9.14
CA GLY A 24 -0.32 6.20 -7.74
C GLY A 24 -0.07 4.71 -7.49
N TRP A 25 0.21 4.34 -6.25
CA TRP A 25 0.13 2.94 -5.86
C TRP A 25 -0.80 2.76 -4.68
N THR A 26 -1.24 1.53 -4.47
CA THR A 26 -2.03 1.15 -3.30
C THR A 26 -1.26 1.49 -2.04
N LEU A 27 -1.85 2.25 -1.12
CA LEU A 27 -1.21 2.63 0.13
C LEU A 27 -0.68 1.42 0.90
N ALA A 28 -1.32 0.25 0.75
CA ALA A 28 -0.88 -1.06 1.23
C ALA A 28 0.58 -1.43 0.85
N THR A 29 1.12 -0.94 -0.26
CA THR A 29 2.49 -1.24 -0.70
C THR A 29 3.55 -0.30 -0.13
N THR A 30 3.17 0.69 0.68
CA THR A 30 4.12 1.62 1.31
C THR A 30 4.90 0.96 2.45
N PRO A 31 6.12 1.43 2.77
CA PRO A 31 6.86 0.97 3.95
C PRO A 31 6.08 1.17 5.26
N ALA A 32 5.32 2.26 5.39
CA ALA A 32 4.47 2.52 6.56
C ALA A 32 3.36 1.46 6.70
N ALA A 33 2.68 1.12 5.60
CA ALA A 33 1.66 0.07 5.61
C ALA A 33 2.25 -1.30 5.96
N ALA A 34 3.40 -1.66 5.40
CA ALA A 34 4.09 -2.90 5.72
C ALA A 34 4.46 -2.99 7.22
N ALA A 35 4.98 -1.89 7.79
CA ALA A 35 5.31 -1.82 9.21
C ALA A 35 4.06 -1.98 10.11
N LEU A 36 2.96 -1.28 9.76
CA LEU A 36 1.70 -1.41 10.49
C LEU A 36 1.13 -2.83 10.39
N MET A 37 1.13 -3.44 9.20
CA MET A 37 0.60 -4.79 9.02
C MET A 37 1.44 -5.84 9.75
N ALA A 38 2.76 -5.65 9.83
CA ALA A 38 3.62 -6.51 10.66
C ALA A 38 3.23 -6.42 12.15
N LEU A 39 3.05 -5.21 12.68
CA LEU A 39 2.57 -4.98 14.06
C LEU A 39 1.23 -5.70 14.32
N LEU A 40 0.25 -5.46 13.45
CA LEU A 40 -1.10 -5.99 13.64
C LEU A 40 -1.13 -7.52 13.51
N ARG A 41 -0.34 -8.12 12.61
CA ARG A 41 -0.23 -9.59 12.50
C ARG A 41 0.41 -10.18 13.75
N ALA A 42 1.50 -9.60 14.24
CA ALA A 42 2.15 -10.02 15.47
C ALA A 42 1.16 -10.05 16.65
N GLN A 43 0.35 -9.00 16.80
CA GLN A 43 -0.51 -8.83 17.96
C GLN A 43 -1.91 -9.46 17.84
N LEU A 44 -2.54 -9.41 16.66
CA LEU A 44 -3.95 -9.77 16.48
C LEU A 44 -4.16 -11.15 15.85
N ALA A 45 -3.20 -11.65 15.07
CA ALA A 45 -3.34 -12.91 14.34
C ALA A 45 -2.73 -14.12 15.09
N GLN A 46 -2.54 -14.00 16.41
CA GLN A 46 -1.75 -14.97 17.20
C GLN A 46 -0.35 -15.17 16.60
N GLY A 47 0.27 -14.06 16.17
CA GLY A 47 1.52 -14.08 15.42
C GLY A 47 2.63 -14.79 16.19
N GLY A 48 3.40 -15.59 15.45
CA GLY A 48 4.54 -16.31 15.99
C GLY A 48 5.74 -15.39 16.25
N VAL A 49 6.84 -15.95 16.73
CA VAL A 49 8.09 -15.22 16.98
C VAL A 49 8.55 -14.46 15.74
N ASP A 50 8.40 -15.03 14.55
CA ASP A 50 8.80 -14.38 13.30
C ASP A 50 7.96 -13.13 12.98
N ASP A 51 6.65 -13.12 13.28
CA ASP A 51 5.80 -11.94 13.08
C ASP A 51 6.22 -10.80 14.02
N TRP A 52 6.49 -11.15 15.29
CA TRP A 52 6.98 -10.19 16.27
C TRP A 52 8.35 -9.62 15.90
N LEU A 53 9.30 -10.47 15.49
CA LEU A 53 10.62 -10.01 15.04
C LEU A 53 10.52 -9.17 13.76
N SER A 54 9.64 -9.54 12.82
CA SER A 54 9.40 -8.76 11.60
C SER A 54 8.94 -7.34 11.92
N TRP A 55 7.98 -7.21 12.84
CA TRP A 55 7.51 -5.91 13.31
C TRP A 55 8.60 -5.14 14.07
N MET A 56 9.27 -5.76 15.04
CA MET A 56 10.29 -5.09 15.87
C MET A 56 11.49 -4.58 15.04
N LYS A 57 11.77 -5.19 13.88
CA LYS A 57 12.79 -4.74 12.93
C LYS A 57 12.28 -3.72 11.92
N SER A 58 10.99 -3.47 11.85
CA SER A 58 10.39 -2.47 10.97
C SER A 58 10.68 -1.04 11.46
N PRO A 59 10.43 0.00 10.65
CA PRO A 59 10.52 1.39 11.11
C PRO A 59 9.71 1.71 12.38
N LEU A 60 8.59 1.02 12.61
CA LEU A 60 7.80 1.18 13.85
C LEU A 60 8.53 0.64 15.09
N GLY A 61 9.43 -0.32 14.91
CA GLY A 61 10.26 -0.88 15.99
C GLY A 61 11.58 -0.13 16.18
N ALA A 62 11.82 0.98 15.50
CA ALA A 62 13.10 1.71 15.55
C ALA A 62 13.49 2.21 16.97
N GLY A 63 12.54 2.28 17.91
CA GLY A 63 12.81 2.61 19.31
C GLY A 63 13.45 1.47 20.12
N PHE A 64 13.42 0.23 19.62
CA PHE A 64 14.00 -0.93 20.30
C PHE A 64 15.54 -0.94 20.19
N GLU A 65 16.19 -1.35 21.27
CA GLU A 65 17.65 -1.41 21.33
C GLU A 65 18.19 -2.53 20.41
N ALA A 66 19.04 -2.15 19.44
CA ALA A 66 19.42 -3.03 18.33
C ALA A 66 20.27 -4.23 18.75
N ALA A 67 21.10 -4.14 19.81
CA ALA A 67 21.87 -5.29 20.28
C ALA A 67 20.95 -6.28 21.01
N ALA A 68 20.10 -5.79 21.92
CA ALA A 68 19.08 -6.60 22.57
C ALA A 68 18.15 -7.33 21.58
N LEU A 69 17.75 -6.67 20.48
CA LEU A 69 16.91 -7.29 19.44
C LEU A 69 17.65 -8.42 18.70
N ARG A 70 18.94 -8.23 18.40
CA ARG A 70 19.78 -9.28 17.80
C ARG A 70 19.97 -10.47 18.74
N ASP A 71 20.17 -10.20 20.04
CA ASP A 71 20.33 -11.26 21.04
C ASP A 71 19.04 -12.04 21.26
N LEU A 72 17.90 -11.36 21.29
CA LEU A 72 16.57 -11.98 21.34
C LEU A 72 16.34 -12.89 20.12
N GLU A 73 16.62 -12.39 18.92
CA GLU A 73 16.51 -13.21 17.70
C GLU A 73 17.45 -14.42 17.74
N ALA A 74 18.72 -14.21 18.09
CA ALA A 74 19.69 -15.31 18.19
C ALA A 74 19.25 -16.37 19.20
N LEU A 75 18.68 -15.95 20.34
CA LEU A 75 18.09 -16.87 21.31
C LEU A 75 16.94 -17.67 20.70
N CYS A 76 15.99 -17.01 20.04
CA CYS A 76 14.86 -17.66 19.39
C CYS A 76 15.29 -18.66 18.32
N ARG A 77 16.26 -18.29 17.47
CA ARG A 77 16.81 -19.17 16.43
C ARG A 77 17.54 -20.37 17.01
N ARG A 78 18.36 -20.18 18.05
CA ARG A 78 19.05 -21.28 18.76
C ARG A 78 18.09 -22.25 19.43
N LYS A 79 16.97 -21.76 19.96
CA LYS A 79 15.97 -22.57 20.66
C LYS A 79 14.88 -23.14 19.74
N GLY A 80 14.80 -22.66 18.49
CA GLY A 80 13.78 -23.08 17.53
C GLY A 80 12.37 -22.67 17.92
N TRP A 81 12.20 -21.62 18.74
CA TRP A 81 10.89 -21.17 19.17
C TRP A 81 10.12 -20.54 18.01
N ARG A 82 8.87 -20.99 17.84
CA ARG A 82 7.95 -20.47 16.82
C ARG A 82 6.76 -19.75 17.45
N ASP A 83 6.26 -20.27 18.57
CA ASP A 83 5.27 -19.60 19.39
C ASP A 83 5.92 -18.62 20.38
N THR A 84 5.11 -17.73 20.92
CA THR A 84 5.55 -16.71 21.85
C THR A 84 5.54 -17.13 23.32
N ALA A 85 5.00 -18.31 23.65
CA ALA A 85 4.73 -18.69 25.04
C ALA A 85 6.02 -18.78 25.86
N ALA A 86 7.10 -19.28 25.25
CA ALA A 86 8.42 -19.32 25.89
C ALA A 86 8.97 -17.91 26.19
N LEU A 87 8.78 -16.96 25.27
CA LEU A 87 9.20 -15.57 25.48
C LEU A 87 8.36 -14.87 26.54
N ASP A 88 7.05 -15.13 26.54
CA ASP A 88 6.10 -14.64 27.55
C ASP A 88 6.47 -15.15 28.96
N ALA A 89 6.83 -16.43 29.07
CA ALA A 89 7.26 -17.03 30.33
C ALA A 89 8.62 -16.49 30.83
N LEU A 90 9.56 -16.24 29.93
CA LEU A 90 10.88 -15.69 30.28
C LEU A 90 10.82 -14.20 30.65
N GLY A 91 9.86 -13.46 30.08
CA GLY A 91 9.64 -12.05 30.41
C GLY A 91 10.88 -11.18 30.22
N LEU A 92 11.67 -11.43 29.17
CA LEU A 92 12.87 -10.66 28.86
C LEU A 92 12.55 -9.16 28.76
N PRO A 93 13.46 -8.24 29.17
CA PRO A 93 13.16 -6.81 29.22
C PRO A 93 12.61 -6.26 27.89
N LEU A 94 13.32 -6.51 26.78
CA LEU A 94 12.90 -6.08 25.45
C LEU A 94 11.55 -6.69 25.02
N TRP A 95 11.31 -7.95 25.39
CA TRP A 95 10.06 -8.61 25.07
C TRP A 95 8.87 -8.02 25.83
N ARG A 96 9.08 -7.69 27.11
CA ARG A 96 8.09 -7.03 27.95
C ARG A 96 7.76 -5.64 27.42
N GLU A 97 8.77 -4.88 27.03
CA GLU A 97 8.59 -3.57 26.39
C GLU A 97 7.72 -3.68 25.12
N ALA A 98 8.02 -4.65 24.26
CA ALA A 98 7.25 -4.91 23.04
C ALA A 98 5.79 -5.30 23.33
N ARG A 99 5.55 -6.14 24.35
CA ARG A 99 4.20 -6.51 24.83
C ARG A 99 3.45 -5.31 25.39
N GLU A 100 4.09 -4.49 26.21
CA GLU A 100 3.47 -3.31 26.83
C GLU A 100 3.14 -2.22 25.81
N ALA A 101 3.96 -2.06 24.77
CA ALA A 101 3.70 -1.12 23.69
C ALA A 101 2.44 -1.48 22.89
N THR A 102 2.15 -2.77 22.76
CA THR A 102 1.05 -3.31 21.94
C THR A 102 -0.16 -3.78 22.76
N ALA A 103 -0.06 -3.79 24.08
CA ALA A 103 -1.12 -4.20 25.00
C ALA A 103 -2.50 -3.56 24.74
N PRO A 104 -2.64 -2.27 24.35
CA PRO A 104 -3.96 -1.70 24.02
C PRO A 104 -4.71 -2.44 22.91
N LEU A 105 -3.98 -3.04 21.97
CA LEU A 105 -4.53 -3.80 20.85
C LEU A 105 -4.90 -5.23 21.27
N ALA A 106 -4.42 -5.73 22.42
CA ALA A 106 -4.77 -7.05 22.92
C ALA A 106 -6.27 -7.13 23.28
N GLY A 107 -6.85 -8.32 23.17
CA GLY A 107 -8.20 -8.61 23.68
C GLY A 107 -9.21 -8.95 22.59
N GLY A 108 -10.49 -8.89 22.97
CA GLY A 108 -11.60 -9.40 22.18
C GLY A 108 -12.30 -8.38 21.27
N PRO A 109 -13.50 -8.74 20.78
CA PRO A 109 -14.26 -7.92 19.85
C PRO A 109 -14.72 -6.60 20.46
N ARG A 110 -14.47 -5.50 19.76
CA ARG A 110 -14.85 -4.14 20.21
C ARG A 110 -15.30 -3.29 19.03
N LYS A 111 -15.81 -2.09 19.33
CA LYS A 111 -16.23 -1.13 18.31
C LYS A 111 -15.03 -0.62 17.51
N LEU A 112 -15.23 -0.32 16.23
CA LEU A 112 -14.19 0.22 15.35
C LEU A 112 -13.54 1.48 15.97
N GLY A 113 -14.32 2.39 16.54
CA GLY A 113 -13.75 3.57 17.23
C GLY A 113 -12.83 3.21 18.41
N GLY A 114 -13.12 2.13 19.13
CA GLY A 114 -12.24 1.62 20.19
C GLY A 114 -10.93 1.06 19.63
N TRP A 115 -11.01 0.27 18.55
CA TRP A 115 -9.83 -0.23 17.85
C TRP A 115 -8.94 0.90 17.35
N LEU A 116 -9.50 1.92 16.71
CA LEU A 116 -8.74 3.08 16.20
C LEU A 116 -8.10 3.89 17.33
N ALA A 117 -8.80 4.10 18.44
CA ALA A 117 -8.26 4.79 19.61
C ALA A 117 -7.09 4.03 20.26
N ASP A 118 -7.22 2.71 20.40
CA ASP A 118 -6.19 1.84 20.95
C ASP A 118 -4.98 1.75 20.02
N LEU A 119 -5.20 1.67 18.70
CA LEU A 119 -4.16 1.73 17.69
C LEU A 119 -3.41 3.06 17.74
N GLY A 120 -4.12 4.19 17.80
CA GLY A 120 -3.49 5.50 17.98
C GLY A 120 -2.66 5.60 19.26
N ARG A 121 -3.10 4.95 20.36
CA ARG A 121 -2.33 4.88 21.62
C ARG A 121 -1.07 4.04 21.48
N ALA A 122 -1.14 2.89 20.81
CA ALA A 122 0.02 2.05 20.54
C ALA A 122 1.04 2.79 19.66
N LEU A 123 0.60 3.39 18.54
CA LEU A 123 1.48 4.10 17.60
C LEU A 123 2.26 5.27 18.25
N ARG A 124 1.69 5.97 19.24
CA ARG A 124 2.40 7.03 19.98
C ARG A 124 3.58 6.55 20.83
N ARG A 125 3.64 5.25 21.15
CA ARG A 125 4.73 4.63 21.92
C ARG A 125 5.81 4.01 21.03
N LEU A 126 5.57 3.97 19.73
CA LEU A 126 6.42 3.31 18.74
C LEU A 126 7.20 4.34 17.93
N GLY A 127 8.04 3.86 17.01
CA GLY A 127 8.75 4.72 16.06
C GLY A 127 7.78 5.64 15.28
N PRO A 128 8.23 6.82 14.85
CA PRO A 128 7.38 7.85 14.26
C PRO A 128 6.87 7.42 12.88
N LEU A 129 5.70 6.76 12.86
CA LEU A 129 5.10 6.25 11.61
C LEU A 129 4.90 7.35 10.57
N ALA A 130 4.58 8.57 11.01
CA ALA A 130 4.36 9.72 10.15
C ALA A 130 5.59 10.12 9.30
N GLU A 131 6.80 9.79 9.77
CA GLU A 131 8.06 10.06 9.07
C GLU A 131 8.42 8.97 8.06
N VAL A 132 7.74 7.82 8.12
CA VAL A 132 7.92 6.72 7.17
C VAL A 132 7.14 7.03 5.90
N GLU A 133 7.69 6.71 4.73
CA GLU A 133 6.99 6.86 3.45
C GLU A 133 5.61 6.17 3.50
N GLY A 134 4.56 6.94 3.21
CA GLY A 134 3.16 6.48 3.33
C GLY A 134 2.50 6.74 4.68
N GLY A 135 3.24 7.17 5.71
CA GLY A 135 2.78 7.30 7.08
C GLY A 135 1.64 8.28 7.28
N GLY A 136 1.79 9.53 6.81
CA GLY A 136 0.73 10.54 6.88
C GLY A 136 -0.58 10.09 6.19
N PRO A 137 -0.52 9.71 4.90
CA PRO A 137 -1.69 9.18 4.18
C PRO A 137 -2.33 7.93 4.84
N LEU A 138 -1.52 7.06 5.45
CA LEU A 138 -2.02 5.90 6.21
C LEU A 138 -2.80 6.32 7.45
N LEU A 139 -2.26 7.27 8.23
CA LEU A 139 -2.96 7.79 9.41
C LEU A 139 -4.26 8.49 9.04
N ASP A 140 -4.30 9.15 7.88
CA ASP A 140 -5.49 9.79 7.33
C ASP A 140 -6.52 8.77 6.83
N ALA A 141 -6.08 7.76 6.08
CA ALA A 141 -6.95 6.69 5.57
C ALA A 141 -7.63 5.90 6.69
N LEU A 142 -6.91 5.67 7.80
CA LEU A 142 -7.43 5.00 8.99
C LEU A 142 -8.18 5.93 9.97
N TRP A 143 -8.33 7.22 9.63
CA TRP A 143 -8.99 8.22 10.51
C TRP A 143 -8.36 8.31 11.90
N ILE A 144 -7.03 8.18 11.99
CA ILE A 144 -6.25 8.34 13.22
C ILE A 144 -5.78 9.79 13.37
N SER A 145 -5.40 10.44 12.27
CA SER A 145 -4.96 11.85 12.25
C SER A 145 -6.10 12.86 12.14
N ARG A 146 -7.34 12.39 11.91
CA ARG A 146 -8.53 13.23 11.76
C ARG A 146 -9.74 12.63 12.45
N ASN A 147 -10.66 13.50 12.89
CA ASN A 147 -11.93 13.07 13.48
C ASN A 147 -13.06 13.16 12.45
N PRO A 148 -14.01 12.21 12.44
CA PRO A 148 -15.23 12.35 11.65
C PRO A 148 -16.05 13.56 12.11
N TRP A 149 -16.72 14.22 11.18
CA TRP A 149 -17.65 15.29 11.53
C TRP A 149 -18.87 14.73 12.26
N ALA A 150 -19.37 15.48 13.25
CA ALA A 150 -20.55 15.10 14.01
C ALA A 150 -21.77 14.91 13.09
N GLY A 151 -22.47 13.79 13.24
CA GLY A 151 -23.62 13.39 12.43
C GLY A 151 -23.27 12.75 11.08
N SER A 152 -21.98 12.64 10.73
CA SER A 152 -21.58 12.01 9.46
C SER A 152 -21.83 10.50 9.45
N ALA A 153 -22.05 9.93 8.25
CA ALA A 153 -22.15 8.48 8.09
C ALA A 153 -20.89 7.75 8.59
N HIS A 154 -19.70 8.38 8.46
CA HIS A 154 -18.45 7.83 8.99
C HIS A 154 -18.46 7.72 10.51
N GLU A 155 -18.91 8.75 11.23
CA GLU A 155 -19.03 8.71 12.69
C GLU A 155 -19.97 7.56 13.12
N GLN A 156 -21.11 7.41 12.43
CA GLN A 156 -22.07 6.34 12.71
C GLN A 156 -21.45 4.96 12.50
N VAL A 157 -20.75 4.73 11.38
CA VAL A 157 -20.05 3.46 11.10
C VAL A 157 -18.99 3.17 12.17
N ILE A 158 -18.15 4.15 12.52
CA ILE A 158 -17.12 3.98 13.56
C ILE A 158 -17.74 3.66 14.93
N GLY A 159 -18.87 4.28 15.26
CA GLY A 159 -19.57 4.11 16.54
C GLY A 159 -20.45 2.85 16.64
N ALA A 160 -20.91 2.30 15.52
CA ALA A 160 -21.82 1.15 15.48
C ALA A 160 -21.12 -0.17 15.14
N THR A 161 -20.09 -0.14 14.29
CA THR A 161 -19.44 -1.35 13.77
C THR A 161 -18.61 -2.03 14.86
N ARG A 162 -18.91 -3.30 15.13
CA ARG A 162 -18.13 -4.16 16.04
C ARG A 162 -17.33 -5.15 15.22
N LEU A 163 -16.04 -5.26 15.50
CA LEU A 163 -15.11 -6.15 14.79
C LEU A 163 -14.37 -7.03 15.79
N ARG A 164 -14.24 -8.31 15.47
CA ARG A 164 -13.25 -9.21 16.08
C ARG A 164 -11.83 -8.80 15.66
N PRO A 165 -10.78 -9.28 16.35
CA PRO A 165 -9.39 -8.98 15.98
C PRO A 165 -9.04 -9.31 14.53
N ASP A 166 -9.49 -10.47 14.02
CA ASP A 166 -9.31 -10.91 12.63
C ASP A 166 -10.01 -9.97 11.63
N GLU A 167 -11.23 -9.55 11.94
CA GLU A 167 -12.02 -8.64 11.10
C GLU A 167 -11.42 -7.23 11.09
N PHE A 168 -10.86 -6.77 12.20
CA PHE A 168 -10.17 -5.49 12.25
C PHE A 168 -8.89 -5.51 11.40
N LEU A 169 -8.10 -6.59 11.47
CA LEU A 169 -6.93 -6.77 10.60
C LEU A 169 -7.33 -6.77 9.12
N ALA A 170 -8.38 -7.51 8.75
CA ALA A 170 -8.89 -7.55 7.38
C ALA A 170 -9.44 -6.19 6.92
N TRP A 171 -10.11 -5.45 7.82
CA TRP A 171 -10.60 -4.10 7.52
C TRP A 171 -9.45 -3.11 7.29
N VAL A 172 -8.38 -3.17 8.09
CA VAL A 172 -7.18 -2.34 7.86
C VAL A 172 -6.57 -2.68 6.50
N ASP A 173 -6.35 -3.96 6.20
CA ASP A 173 -5.79 -4.42 4.93
C ASP A 173 -6.61 -3.89 3.73
N ALA A 174 -7.93 -4.09 3.76
CA ALA A 174 -8.83 -3.62 2.72
C ALA A 174 -8.84 -2.08 2.59
N THR A 175 -8.74 -1.35 3.71
CA THR A 175 -8.69 0.12 3.72
C THR A 175 -7.41 0.63 3.06
N LEU A 176 -6.27 0.00 3.34
CA LEU A 176 -4.99 0.36 2.74
C LEU A 176 -4.89 -0.06 1.26
N GLU A 177 -5.53 -1.16 0.86
CA GLU A 177 -5.63 -1.58 -0.54
C GLU A 177 -6.52 -0.64 -1.36
N ALA A 178 -7.59 -0.11 -0.75
CA ALA A 178 -8.49 0.84 -1.41
C ALA A 178 -7.90 2.26 -1.53
N ALA A 179 -7.01 2.64 -0.62
CA ALA A 179 -6.37 3.95 -0.61
C ALA A 179 -5.21 4.02 -1.61
N GLN A 180 -5.03 5.20 -2.22
CA GLN A 180 -3.93 5.49 -3.13
C GLN A 180 -2.90 6.38 -2.43
N PHE A 181 -1.63 6.12 -2.71
CA PHE A 181 -0.50 6.94 -2.30
C PHE A 181 0.20 7.50 -3.53
N SER A 182 0.49 8.80 -3.47
CA SER A 182 1.37 9.50 -4.41
C SER A 182 2.41 10.26 -3.59
N PRO A 183 3.72 10.01 -3.76
CA PRO A 183 4.75 10.75 -3.04
C PRO A 183 4.75 12.23 -3.41
N GLN A 184 5.16 13.09 -2.47
CA GLN A 184 5.24 14.54 -2.71
C GLN A 184 6.29 14.88 -3.78
N GLU A 185 6.00 15.94 -4.52
CA GLU A 185 6.62 16.34 -5.77
C GLU A 185 8.07 16.81 -5.62
N ASP A 186 8.95 16.39 -6.52
CA ASP A 186 10.10 17.21 -6.92
C ASP A 186 9.58 18.34 -7.81
N ALA A 187 10.08 19.57 -7.61
CA ALA A 187 9.57 20.76 -8.31
C ALA A 187 9.63 20.67 -9.85
N GLN A 188 10.50 19.80 -10.40
CA GLN A 188 10.59 19.47 -11.82
C GLN A 188 11.08 18.01 -12.00
N PRO A 189 10.20 17.03 -12.16
CA PRO A 189 10.61 15.64 -12.38
C PRO A 189 11.25 15.47 -13.76
N ALA A 190 12.33 14.70 -13.84
CA ALA A 190 12.96 14.36 -15.12
C ALA A 190 12.17 13.27 -15.87
N VAL A 191 11.49 12.39 -15.12
CA VAL A 191 10.66 11.31 -15.67
C VAL A 191 9.27 11.36 -15.06
N ILE A 192 8.25 11.27 -15.90
CA ILE A 192 6.85 11.16 -15.47
C ILE A 192 6.31 9.79 -15.88
N ILE A 193 5.86 9.02 -14.89
CA ILE A 193 5.13 7.77 -15.11
C ILE A 193 3.65 8.11 -15.06
N THR A 194 2.93 7.91 -16.17
CA THR A 194 1.52 8.30 -16.29
C THR A 194 0.74 7.33 -17.17
N PRO A 195 -0.57 7.12 -16.93
CA PRO A 195 -1.41 6.40 -17.88
C PRO A 195 -1.43 7.09 -19.24
N LEU A 196 -1.54 6.31 -20.32
CA LEU A 196 -1.58 6.85 -21.69
C LEU A 196 -2.66 7.95 -21.87
N ALA A 197 -3.82 7.78 -21.25
CA ALA A 197 -4.90 8.77 -21.29
C ALA A 197 -4.52 10.12 -20.64
N ARG A 198 -3.62 10.12 -19.64
CA ARG A 198 -3.11 11.32 -18.98
C ARG A 198 -1.90 11.93 -19.67
N ALA A 199 -1.27 11.22 -20.61
CA ALA A 199 -0.24 11.79 -21.48
C ALA A 199 -0.84 12.73 -22.54
N LEU A 200 -2.16 12.68 -22.74
CA LEU A 200 -2.85 13.43 -23.77
C LEU A 200 -2.55 14.93 -23.70
N LEU A 201 -2.08 15.49 -24.81
CA LEU A 201 -1.81 16.93 -25.03
C LEU A 201 -0.68 17.49 -24.16
N ARG A 202 0.13 16.64 -23.53
CA ARG A 202 1.27 17.08 -22.72
C ARG A 202 2.56 17.19 -23.55
N PRO A 203 3.40 18.20 -23.30
CA PRO A 203 4.57 18.50 -24.12
C PRO A 203 5.79 17.65 -23.73
N PHE A 204 5.67 16.32 -23.80
CA PHE A 204 6.80 15.44 -23.50
C PHE A 204 7.89 15.53 -24.58
N GLY A 205 9.15 15.66 -24.17
CA GLY A 205 10.28 15.61 -25.10
C GLY A 205 10.59 14.20 -25.61
N ALA A 206 10.16 13.17 -24.89
CA ALA A 206 10.27 11.77 -25.30
C ALA A 206 9.23 10.93 -24.56
N ALA A 207 8.86 9.78 -25.14
CA ALA A 207 8.01 8.80 -24.47
C ALA A 207 8.54 7.37 -24.64
N VAL A 208 8.41 6.58 -23.57
CA VAL A 208 8.60 5.13 -23.61
C VAL A 208 7.27 4.49 -23.24
N LEU A 209 6.71 3.68 -24.14
CA LEU A 209 5.50 2.92 -23.90
C LEU A 209 5.84 1.42 -23.82
N PRO A 210 5.83 0.81 -22.62
CA PRO A 210 5.96 -0.64 -22.47
C PRO A 210 4.63 -1.36 -22.74
N GLY A 211 4.71 -2.66 -23.05
CA GLY A 211 3.53 -3.50 -23.27
C GLY A 211 2.79 -3.22 -24.59
N VAL A 212 3.51 -2.83 -25.64
CA VAL A 212 2.98 -2.60 -27.00
C VAL A 212 2.86 -3.93 -27.74
N ASP A 213 2.09 -4.85 -27.15
CA ASP A 213 1.72 -6.13 -27.72
C ASP A 213 0.20 -6.33 -27.68
N ALA A 214 -0.29 -7.32 -28.43
CA ALA A 214 -1.72 -7.57 -28.60
C ALA A 214 -2.43 -7.90 -27.27
N ALA A 215 -1.72 -8.47 -26.29
CA ALA A 215 -2.29 -8.85 -25.01
C ALA A 215 -2.42 -7.66 -24.06
N THR A 216 -1.46 -6.73 -24.11
CA THR A 216 -1.32 -5.68 -23.09
C THR A 216 -1.85 -4.32 -23.58
N LEU A 217 -1.56 -3.94 -24.84
CA LEU A 217 -2.00 -2.65 -25.37
C LEU A 217 -3.51 -2.62 -25.62
N ALA A 218 -4.10 -3.70 -26.09
CA ALA A 218 -5.53 -3.78 -26.42
C ALA A 218 -6.37 -4.42 -25.30
N ALA A 219 -5.83 -4.52 -24.08
CA ALA A 219 -6.52 -5.13 -22.95
C ALA A 219 -7.82 -4.39 -22.64
N ALA A 220 -8.93 -5.12 -22.59
CA ALA A 220 -10.21 -4.55 -22.18
C ALA A 220 -10.13 -4.14 -20.70
N PRO A 221 -10.55 -2.92 -20.33
CA PRO A 221 -10.58 -2.52 -18.93
C PRO A 221 -11.53 -3.44 -18.15
N PRO A 222 -11.20 -3.82 -16.90
CA PRO A 222 -12.06 -4.64 -16.07
C PRO A 222 -13.39 -3.91 -15.83
N ARG A 223 -14.50 -4.66 -15.94
CA ARG A 223 -15.84 -4.14 -15.66
C ARG A 223 -16.28 -4.54 -14.27
N ASN A 224 -16.85 -3.59 -13.55
CA ASN A 224 -17.66 -3.89 -12.39
C ASN A 224 -19.00 -4.40 -12.92
N GLY A 225 -19.28 -5.69 -12.73
CA GLY A 225 -20.31 -6.49 -13.43
C GLY A 225 -21.78 -6.15 -13.14
N VAL A 226 -22.11 -4.89 -12.84
CA VAL A 226 -23.47 -4.44 -12.53
C VAL A 226 -24.28 -4.14 -13.80
N LEU A 227 -23.62 -3.68 -14.88
CA LEU A 227 -24.28 -3.29 -16.15
C LEU A 227 -23.63 -3.97 -17.35
N SER A 228 -24.44 -4.40 -18.32
CA SER A 228 -23.94 -4.90 -19.61
C SER A 228 -23.40 -3.75 -20.48
N ASP A 229 -22.62 -4.06 -21.52
CA ASP A 229 -22.14 -3.02 -22.46
C ASP A 229 -23.29 -2.43 -23.26
N ALA A 230 -24.29 -3.25 -23.61
CA ALA A 230 -25.50 -2.79 -24.28
C ALA A 230 -26.29 -1.79 -23.41
N ASP A 231 -26.43 -2.07 -22.11
CA ASP A 231 -27.10 -1.15 -21.18
C ASP A 231 -26.29 0.14 -21.01
N ALA A 232 -24.97 0.03 -20.92
CA ALA A 232 -24.10 1.21 -20.83
C ALA A 232 -24.26 2.10 -22.07
N VAL A 233 -24.32 1.53 -23.28
CA VAL A 233 -24.58 2.27 -24.53
C VAL A 233 -25.96 2.92 -24.49
N ALA A 234 -27.01 2.16 -24.12
CA ALA A 234 -28.38 2.66 -24.06
C ALA A 234 -28.54 3.82 -23.06
N LEU A 235 -27.76 3.81 -21.97
CA LEU A 235 -27.77 4.83 -20.92
C LEU A 235 -26.77 5.98 -21.18
N GLY A 236 -26.03 5.97 -22.28
CA GLY A 236 -25.00 6.98 -22.58
C GLY A 236 -23.80 6.96 -21.61
N LEU A 237 -23.55 5.82 -20.97
CA LEU A 237 -22.45 5.60 -20.03
C LEU A 237 -21.15 5.17 -20.76
N PRO A 238 -19.98 5.24 -20.08
CA PRO A 238 -18.74 4.70 -20.62
C PRO A 238 -18.88 3.21 -21.02
N HIS A 239 -18.54 2.91 -22.27
CA HIS A 239 -18.70 1.58 -22.88
C HIS A 239 -17.43 1.17 -23.63
N LEU A 240 -17.31 -0.10 -24.00
CA LEU A 240 -16.04 -0.67 -24.49
C LEU A 240 -15.56 -0.03 -25.79
N ALA A 241 -16.46 0.22 -26.74
CA ALA A 241 -16.09 0.82 -28.03
C ALA A 241 -15.50 2.23 -27.87
N ALA A 242 -16.18 3.12 -27.13
CA ALA A 242 -15.67 4.46 -26.84
C ALA A 242 -14.33 4.45 -26.07
N GLN A 243 -14.16 3.53 -25.12
CA GLN A 243 -12.88 3.39 -24.40
C GLN A 243 -11.73 2.98 -25.33
N ARG A 244 -11.98 2.03 -26.24
CA ARG A 244 -11.01 1.61 -27.26
C ARG A 244 -10.66 2.75 -28.20
N GLU A 245 -11.65 3.51 -28.65
CA GLU A 245 -11.43 4.66 -29.52
C GLU A 245 -10.61 5.75 -28.82
N ALA A 246 -10.95 6.10 -27.58
CA ALA A 246 -10.19 7.05 -26.78
C ALA A 246 -8.73 6.60 -26.58
N GLN A 247 -8.51 5.31 -26.35
CA GLN A 247 -7.17 4.74 -26.23
C GLN A 247 -6.40 4.81 -27.56
N ALA A 248 -7.06 4.53 -28.69
CA ALA A 248 -6.46 4.65 -30.02
C ALA A 248 -6.05 6.10 -30.32
N TRP A 249 -6.87 7.08 -29.96
CA TRP A 249 -6.54 8.50 -30.07
C TRP A 249 -5.34 8.88 -29.21
N ALA A 250 -5.29 8.40 -27.97
CA ALA A 250 -4.17 8.64 -27.07
C ALA A 250 -2.87 8.03 -27.60
N PHE A 251 -2.94 6.82 -28.14
CA PHE A 251 -1.79 6.18 -28.79
C PHE A 251 -1.35 6.94 -30.04
N ALA A 252 -2.28 7.31 -30.93
CA ALA A 252 -1.97 8.07 -32.13
C ALA A 252 -1.30 9.42 -31.81
N GLN A 253 -1.73 10.09 -30.75
CA GLN A 253 -1.07 11.32 -30.31
C GLN A 253 0.32 11.07 -29.74
N LEU A 254 0.51 10.02 -28.94
CA LEU A 254 1.83 9.65 -28.41
C LEU A 254 2.85 9.47 -29.54
N LEU A 255 2.45 8.85 -30.65
CA LEU A 255 3.29 8.64 -31.83
C LEU A 255 3.73 9.95 -32.52
N ARG A 256 3.13 11.10 -32.17
CA ARG A 256 3.51 12.42 -32.70
C ARG A 256 4.60 13.10 -31.88
N LEU A 257 5.01 12.53 -30.75
CA LEU A 257 6.13 13.05 -29.97
C LEU A 257 7.45 12.91 -30.74
N PRO A 258 8.42 13.80 -30.50
CA PRO A 258 9.66 13.84 -31.30
C PRO A 258 10.54 12.59 -31.11
N ALA A 259 10.43 11.91 -29.96
CA ALA A 259 11.11 10.65 -29.69
C ALA A 259 10.16 9.68 -28.99
N VAL A 260 9.94 8.51 -29.59
CA VAL A 260 9.05 7.46 -29.06
C VAL A 260 9.75 6.12 -29.11
N THR A 261 9.78 5.43 -27.97
CA THR A 261 10.24 4.03 -27.86
C THR A 261 9.06 3.16 -27.47
N LEU A 262 8.79 2.13 -28.27
CA LEU A 262 7.73 1.16 -28.04
C LEU A 262 8.38 -0.18 -27.65
N LEU A 263 8.04 -0.71 -26.48
CA LEU A 263 8.56 -2.00 -26.00
C LEU A 263 7.43 -3.03 -25.99
N ARG A 264 7.72 -4.26 -26.43
CA ARG A 264 6.76 -5.37 -26.48
C ARG A 264 7.32 -6.60 -25.78
N CYS A 265 6.46 -7.38 -25.12
CA CYS A 265 6.85 -8.70 -24.65
C CYS A 265 7.06 -9.65 -25.84
N SER A 266 8.13 -10.44 -25.81
CA SER A 266 8.40 -11.46 -26.83
C SER A 266 7.57 -12.73 -26.65
N HIS A 267 7.24 -13.09 -25.41
CA HIS A 267 6.37 -14.22 -25.05
C HIS A 267 5.56 -13.91 -23.79
N ALA A 268 4.49 -14.66 -23.54
CA ALA A 268 3.72 -14.56 -22.29
C ALA A 268 4.63 -14.87 -21.09
N GLY A 269 4.60 -14.00 -20.07
CA GLY A 269 5.51 -14.07 -18.93
C GLY A 269 6.93 -13.52 -19.20
N ALA A 270 7.25 -13.11 -20.43
CA ALA A 270 8.41 -12.26 -20.67
C ALA A 270 8.17 -10.90 -20.00
N GLU A 271 9.22 -10.34 -19.43
CA GLU A 271 9.12 -9.05 -18.77
C GLU A 271 8.81 -7.94 -19.82
N PRO A 272 7.88 -7.01 -19.53
CA PRO A 272 7.49 -5.93 -20.45
C PRO A 272 8.53 -4.80 -20.58
N LEU A 273 9.74 -5.00 -20.04
CA LEU A 273 10.87 -4.07 -20.00
C LEU A 273 12.15 -4.78 -20.40
#